data_AF-A0A512J4Q7-F1
#
_entry.id   AF-A0A512J4Q7-F1
#
_cell.length_a   1.000
_cell.length_b   1.000
_cell.length_c   1.000
_cell.angle_alpha   90.00
_cell.angle_beta   90.00
_cell.angle_gamma   90.00
#
_symmetry.space_group_name_H-M   'P 1'
#
loop_
_entity.id
_entity.type
_entity.pdbx_description
1 polymer ?
#
loop_
_entity_poly.entity_id
_entity_poly.type
_entity_poly.pdbx_seq_one_letter_code
_entity_poly.pdbx_strand_id
1 'polypeptide(L)' 'MTTKWMTLPEIALERHITLREAEELVEQRKCPRVFKTDTTLYLI' A
#
# COMPACT_ATOMS: atom_id res chain seq x y z
N MET A 1 -4.46 13.50 9.66
CA MET A 1 -4.15 12.15 9.16
C MET A 1 -4.77 12.03 7.78
N THR A 2 -3.99 12.20 6.73
CA THR A 2 -4.48 12.21 5.34
C THR A 2 -4.42 10.77 4.85
N THR A 3 -5.54 10.05 4.92
CA THR A 3 -5.63 8.70 4.35
C THR A 3 -5.58 8.81 2.83
N LYS A 4 -4.61 8.13 2.21
CA LYS A 4 -4.41 8.17 0.76
C LYS A 4 -4.36 6.76 0.19
N TRP A 5 -5.02 6.58 -0.94
CA TRP A 5 -4.95 5.34 -1.71
C TRP A 5 -3.65 5.31 -2.50
N MET A 6 -2.86 4.26 -2.29
CA MET A 6 -1.58 4.06 -2.98
C MET A 6 -1.41 2.61 -3.39
N THR A 7 -0.69 2.39 -4.48
CA THR A 7 -0.22 1.05 -4.85
C THR A 7 0.94 0.59 -3.97
N LEU A 8 1.19 -0.71 -3.87
CA LEU A 8 2.38 -1.26 -3.19
C LEU A 8 3.71 -0.58 -3.61
N PRO A 9 4.00 -0.37 -4.91
CA PRO A 9 5.20 0.34 -5.32
C PRO A 9 5.23 1.80 -4.87
N GLU A 10 4.09 2.50 -4.84
CA GLU A 10 4.04 3.87 -4.29
C GLU A 10 4.32 3.89 -2.78
N ILE A 11 3.80 2.92 -2.04
CA ILE A 11 4.04 2.79 -0.58
C ILE A 11 5.51 2.50 -0.31
N ALA A 12 6.08 1.58 -1.08
CA ALA A 12 7.49 1.23 -1.01
C ALA A 12 8.38 2.45 -1.29
N LEU A 13 8.05 3.22 -2.34
CA LEU A 13 8.75 4.45 -2.70
C LEU A 13 8.62 5.53 -1.62
N GLU A 14 7.40 5.81 -1.14
CA GLU A 14 7.14 6.88 -0.16
C GLU A 14 7.81 6.58 1.19
N ARG A 15 7.85 5.31 1.59
CA ARG A 15 8.47 4.89 2.85
C ARG A 15 9.92 4.48 2.73
N HIS A 16 10.51 4.53 1.52
CA HIS A 16 11.87 4.06 1.25
C HIS A 16 12.12 2.62 1.74
N ILE A 17 11.14 1.73 1.54
CA ILE A 17 11.20 0.31 1.91
C ILE A 17 11.12 -0.57 0.66
N THR A 18 11.41 -1.86 0.81
CA THR A 18 11.22 -2.82 -0.29
C THR A 18 9.74 -3.11 -0.55
N LEU A 19 9.42 -3.61 -1.76
CA LEU A 19 8.06 -4.06 -2.08
C LEU A 19 7.54 -5.11 -1.08
N ARG A 20 8.41 -6.03 -0.67
CA ARG A 20 8.09 -7.05 0.33
C ARG A 20 7.75 -6.43 1.69
N GLU A 21 8.53 -5.46 2.15
CA GLU A 21 8.22 -4.75 3.41
C GLU A 21 6.91 -3.95 3.30
N ALA A 22 6.62 -3.38 2.13
CA ALA A 22 5.33 -2.72 1.88
C ALA A 22 4.16 -3.73 1.92
N GLU A 23 4.33 -4.93 1.37
CA GLU A 23 3.37 -6.03 1.47
C GLU A 23 3.13 -6.46 2.93
N GLU A 24 4.21 -6.67 3.68
CA GLU A 24 4.12 -7.01 5.10
C GLU A 24 3.43 -5.90 5.91
N LEU A 25 3.69 -4.63 5.58
CA LEU A 25 3.07 -3.49 6.25
C LEU A 25 1.55 -3.44 6.03
N VAL A 26 1.09 -3.60 4.79
CA VAL A 26 -0.35 -3.57 4.49
C VAL A 26 -1.09 -4.78 5.03
N GLU A 27 -0.42 -5.93 5.09
CA GLU A 27 -0.96 -7.17 5.67
C GLU A 27 -1.08 -7.06 7.20
N GLN A 28 0.00 -6.64 7.88
CA GLN A 28 0.02 -6.49 9.34
C GLN A 28 -0.99 -5.44 9.82
N ARG A 29 -1.12 -4.33 9.09
CA ARG A 29 -2.08 -3.27 9.42
C ARG A 29 -3.51 -3.59 8.98
N LYS A 30 -3.73 -4.68 8.24
CA LYS A 30 -5.01 -5.00 7.59
C LYS A 30 -5.57 -3.78 6.84
N CYS A 31 -4.70 -3.10 6.10
CA CYS A 31 -5.08 -1.90 5.36
C CYS A 31 -6.22 -2.23 4.39
N PRO A 32 -7.28 -1.38 4.33
CA PRO A 32 -8.31 -1.52 3.32
C PRO A 32 -7.67 -1.57 1.94
N ARG A 33 -8.00 -2.60 1.16
CA ARG A 33 -7.54 -2.76 -0.21
C ARG A 33 -8.70 -2.69 -1.17
N VAL A 34 -8.52 -2.01 -2.29
CA VAL A 34 -9.48 -1.96 -3.39
C VAL A 34 -8.78 -2.34 -4.68
N PHE A 35 -9.44 -3.18 -5.46
CA PHE A 35 -8.98 -3.52 -6.80
C PHE A 35 -9.58 -2.50 -7.78
N LYS A 36 -8.74 -1.76 -8.48
CA LYS A 36 -9.17 -0.75 -9.45
C LYS A 36 -8.50 -1.02 -10.78
N THR A 37 -9.33 -1.29 -11.80
CA THR A 37 -8.94 -1.65 -13.17
C THR A 37 -7.97 -2.83 -13.25
N ASP A 38 -6.69 -2.59 -13.01
CA ASP A 38 -5.60 -3.57 -13.14
C ASP A 38 -4.62 -3.52 -11.94
N THR A 39 -4.89 -2.68 -10.95
CA THR A 39 -3.99 -2.48 -9.80
C THR A 39 -4.74 -2.58 -8.48
N THR A 40 -4.04 -3.08 -7.46
CA THR A 40 -4.51 -3.06 -6.08
C THR A 40 -4.02 -1.78 -5.40
N LEU A 41 -4.96 -1.01 -4.85
CA LEU A 41 -4.69 0.15 -4.03
C LEU A 41 -4.92 -0.19 -2.57
N TYR A 42 -4.09 0.35 -1.70
CA TYR A 42 -4.17 0.21 -0.25
C TYR A 42 -4.36 1.59 0.36
N LEU A 43 -5.22 1.66 1.37
CA LEU A 43 -5.43 2.87 2.15
C LEU A 43 -4.36 2.93 3.26
N ILE A 44 -3.44 3.88 3.13
CA ILE A 44 -2.35 4.13 4.08
C ILE A 44 -2.57 5.46 4.81
#